data_AF-A0A6J5IPL0-F1
#
_entry.id   AF-A0A6J5IPL0-F1
#
_cell.length_a   1.000
_cell.length_b   1.000
_cell.length_c   1.000
_cell.angle_alpha   90.00
_cell.angle_beta   90.00
_cell.angle_gamma   90.00
#
_symmetry.space_group_name_H-M   'P 1'
#
loop_
_entity.id
_entity.type
_entity.pdbx_description
1 polymer ?
#
loop_
_entity_poly.entity_id
_entity_poly.type
_entity_poly.pdbx_seq_one_letter_code
_entity_poly.pdbx_strand_id
1 'polypeptide(L)'
;MAHLTRIAFCGLRRLNAFRGFSDNPFLDWTLARKPYVFDRVNLLIGGNGGGKSTLIDLIDSIRDPDRLTSLPRENLLSNSVSAFEIVFGDGSIYAGRAMSHRIDGVAEADNLANDDRDELDIQYLALRYRGSDQQRASFEKNVSKIGLDDISRDEIRSLTSMLPCHIRYWQEPVEPDMKSVCRILNRAAEHLPGILSSSTRLGDDGRIFESTLAYTRTHPFGLHGEDRLGIWLSDDVRQSNHVHFHSLPAGWKRLVSIVDWLEQAASGSICLIEEPETHLHPTLQRHLAHEIDRIVHDRNLQLFIATHSPVFQQVNVWKNTAKVFAAVSDEIVEYTDATGMLDQLGIKASDISQSNGIVWVEGPSDRIYVKHWLALWCKANGKPVPIENVDYSFSLYGGASLAHFSAQDTDEFIAMLGMNRHCAIVIDRDRDFEADAQGRLCCTRTGSAKGRVIGELRDRPDTAVWITEKYTIEGYLPPQFFNRYFSIDEQGVISTTRQKVSIAQQYVRSADTLDDCAPGTDLLQQLERLHAAIHAWSY
;
A
#
# COMPACT_ATOMS: atom_id res chain seq x y z
N MET A 1 25.56 12.93 11.37
CA MET A 1 24.55 12.67 10.32
C MET A 1 23.19 13.07 10.87
N ALA A 2 22.38 13.73 10.06
CA ALA A 2 21.07 14.24 10.39
C ALA A 2 20.05 13.65 9.40
N HIS A 3 18.92 13.21 9.94
CA HIS A 3 17.77 12.77 9.15
C HIS A 3 17.03 13.97 8.55
N LEU A 4 16.26 13.72 7.48
CA LEU A 4 15.36 14.71 6.90
C LEU A 4 14.19 14.88 7.86
N THR A 5 13.89 16.11 8.23
CA THR A 5 12.74 16.43 9.09
C THR A 5 11.55 16.86 8.27
N ARG A 6 11.80 17.71 7.27
CA ARG A 6 10.75 18.23 6.39
C ARG A 6 11.24 18.46 4.97
N ILE A 7 10.32 18.28 4.02
CA ILE A 7 10.50 18.67 2.62
C ILE A 7 9.30 19.50 2.19
N ALA A 8 9.53 20.62 1.53
CA ALA A 8 8.51 21.33 0.78
C ALA A 8 8.92 21.38 -0.69
N PHE A 9 8.01 21.17 -1.62
CA PHE A 9 8.31 21.25 -3.05
C PHE A 9 7.09 21.64 -3.87
N CYS A 10 7.32 22.20 -5.06
CA CYS A 10 6.29 22.53 -6.04
C CYS A 10 6.80 22.30 -7.47
N GLY A 11 5.87 22.06 -8.39
CA GLY A 11 6.15 21.99 -9.82
C GLY A 11 7.11 20.87 -10.24
N LEU A 12 7.26 19.82 -9.42
CA LEU A 12 8.12 18.69 -9.74
C LEU A 12 7.29 17.56 -10.37
N ARG A 13 7.61 17.20 -11.62
CA ARG A 13 6.84 16.28 -12.47
C ARG A 13 5.36 16.59 -12.34
N ARG A 14 4.47 15.63 -12.08
CA ARG A 14 3.03 15.91 -11.95
C ARG A 14 2.58 16.50 -10.61
N LEU A 15 3.48 16.78 -9.67
CA LEU A 15 3.12 17.08 -8.29
C LEU A 15 3.18 18.57 -7.93
N ASN A 16 2.27 19.01 -7.06
CA ASN A 16 2.24 20.30 -6.36
C ASN A 16 2.45 21.50 -7.29
N ALA A 17 1.67 21.61 -8.37
CA ALA A 17 1.77 22.77 -9.25
C ALA A 17 1.52 24.06 -8.45
N PHE A 18 2.42 25.05 -8.60
CA PHE A 18 2.28 26.33 -7.91
C PHE A 18 2.31 27.47 -8.92
N ARG A 19 1.38 28.42 -8.77
CA ARG A 19 1.31 29.66 -9.56
C ARG A 19 1.52 30.84 -8.63
N GLY A 20 2.53 31.64 -8.92
CA GLY A 20 2.78 32.91 -8.26
C GLY A 20 1.68 33.92 -8.54
N PHE A 21 1.52 34.83 -7.60
CA PHE A 21 0.59 35.95 -7.61
C PHE A 21 1.31 37.31 -7.69
N SER A 22 2.65 37.31 -7.67
CA SER A 22 3.52 38.47 -7.87
C SER A 22 4.49 38.26 -9.03
N ASP A 23 5.31 39.28 -9.30
CA ASP A 23 6.40 39.22 -10.29
C ASP A 23 7.55 38.27 -9.87
N ASN A 24 7.54 37.75 -8.64
CA ASN A 24 8.49 36.75 -8.18
C ASN A 24 7.77 35.49 -7.64
N PRO A 25 7.33 34.59 -8.54
CA PRO A 25 6.65 33.36 -8.17
C PRO A 25 7.42 32.47 -7.18
N PHE A 26 8.77 32.52 -7.19
CA PHE A 26 9.58 31.74 -6.26
C PHE A 26 9.50 32.28 -4.82
N LEU A 27 9.45 33.60 -4.65
CA LEU A 27 9.22 34.23 -3.35
C LEU A 27 7.81 33.92 -2.83
N ASP A 28 6.81 34.01 -3.70
CA ASP A 28 5.42 33.65 -3.38
C ASP A 28 5.33 32.21 -2.86
N TRP A 29 5.96 31.27 -3.57
CA TRP A 29 6.02 29.87 -3.14
C TRP A 29 6.73 29.75 -1.79
N THR A 30 7.86 30.43 -1.61
CA THR A 30 8.58 30.42 -0.33
C THR A 30 7.67 30.84 0.81
N LEU A 31 6.83 31.87 0.64
CA LEU A 31 5.90 32.31 1.68
C LEU A 31 4.71 31.35 1.91
N ALA A 32 4.26 30.66 0.85
CA ALA A 32 3.07 29.81 0.88
C ALA A 32 3.34 28.30 1.05
N ARG A 33 4.61 27.87 1.00
CA ARG A 33 4.98 26.44 0.95
C ARG A 33 4.48 25.67 2.17
N LYS A 34 3.90 24.49 1.91
CA LYS A 34 3.48 23.54 2.94
C LYS A 34 4.51 22.40 3.04
N PRO A 35 5.22 22.27 4.16
CA PRO A 35 6.19 21.19 4.33
C PRO A 35 5.51 19.87 4.72
N TYR A 36 5.98 18.78 4.12
CA TYR A 36 5.75 17.41 4.59
C TYR A 36 6.73 17.09 5.71
N VAL A 37 6.25 16.45 6.79
CA VAL A 37 7.07 16.10 7.97
C VAL A 37 7.24 14.60 8.06
N PHE A 38 8.49 14.15 8.11
CA PHE A 38 8.86 12.73 8.04
C PHE A 38 9.25 12.16 9.39
N ASP A 39 9.10 10.84 9.53
CA ASP A 39 9.56 10.05 10.68
C ASP A 39 10.70 9.11 10.25
N ARG A 40 11.02 8.08 11.05
CA ARG A 40 12.03 7.07 10.74
C ARG A 40 11.61 6.13 9.62
N VAL A 41 10.32 5.85 9.48
CA VAL A 41 9.78 5.04 8.38
C VAL A 41 8.71 5.85 7.67
N ASN A 42 8.89 6.06 6.36
CA ASN A 42 7.99 6.87 5.54
C ASN A 42 7.58 6.06 4.32
N LEU A 43 6.30 5.76 4.21
CA LEU A 43 5.73 4.98 3.11
C LEU A 43 5.08 5.91 2.11
N LEU A 44 5.41 5.76 0.85
CA LEU A 44 4.83 6.48 -0.27
C LEU A 44 3.96 5.50 -1.06
N ILE A 45 2.66 5.76 -1.09
CA ILE A 45 1.64 4.87 -1.68
C ILE A 45 0.88 5.59 -2.78
N GLY A 46 0.17 4.85 -3.64
CA GLY A 46 -0.62 5.41 -4.74
C GLY A 46 -0.37 4.71 -6.09
N GLY A 47 -1.20 4.99 -7.09
CA GLY A 47 -1.18 4.33 -8.40
C GLY A 47 0.12 4.49 -9.20
N ASN A 48 0.27 3.71 -10.28
CA ASN A 48 1.40 3.84 -11.21
C ASN A 48 1.38 5.22 -11.89
N GLY A 49 2.56 5.80 -12.10
CA GLY A 49 2.67 7.20 -12.51
C GLY A 49 2.23 8.19 -11.42
N GLY A 50 1.99 7.70 -10.19
CA GLY A 50 1.51 8.41 -9.00
C GLY A 50 2.30 9.65 -8.59
N GLY A 51 3.59 9.69 -8.92
CA GLY A 51 4.53 10.66 -8.38
C GLY A 51 5.26 10.19 -7.11
N LYS A 52 5.06 8.93 -6.67
CA LYS A 52 5.82 8.33 -5.55
C LYS A 52 7.34 8.45 -5.76
N SER A 53 7.81 8.04 -6.94
CA SER A 53 9.22 8.12 -7.31
C SER A 53 9.72 9.56 -7.44
N THR A 54 8.85 10.57 -7.60
CA THR A 54 9.27 11.99 -7.62
C THR A 54 9.90 12.41 -6.30
N LEU A 55 9.29 12.03 -5.16
CA LEU A 55 9.84 12.36 -3.85
C LEU A 55 11.11 11.55 -3.56
N ILE A 56 11.14 10.28 -3.97
CA ILE A 56 12.34 9.43 -3.86
C ILE A 56 13.48 10.00 -4.70
N ASP A 57 13.25 10.33 -5.97
CA ASP A 57 14.24 10.92 -6.86
C ASP A 57 14.71 12.30 -6.37
N LEU A 58 13.82 13.08 -5.75
CA LEU A 58 14.21 14.34 -5.10
C LEU A 58 15.19 14.11 -3.95
N ILE A 59 14.99 13.09 -3.12
CA ILE A 59 15.93 12.75 -2.05
C ILE A 59 17.21 12.12 -2.63
N ASP A 60 17.07 11.24 -3.63
CA ASP A 60 18.19 10.59 -4.32
C ASP A 60 19.05 11.59 -5.07
N SER A 61 18.52 12.75 -5.44
CA SER A 61 19.27 13.84 -6.08
C SER A 61 20.48 14.34 -5.29
N ILE A 62 20.48 14.12 -3.96
CA ILE A 62 21.63 14.42 -3.10
C ILE A 62 22.80 13.46 -3.40
N ARG A 63 22.51 12.18 -3.68
CA ARG A 63 23.49 11.15 -4.06
C ARG A 63 23.82 11.19 -5.55
N ASP A 64 22.81 11.40 -6.37
CA ASP A 64 22.83 11.25 -7.81
C ASP A 64 22.29 12.52 -8.49
N PRO A 65 23.18 13.48 -8.82
CA PRO A 65 22.79 14.78 -9.37
C PRO A 65 21.94 14.70 -10.64
N ASP A 66 22.10 13.64 -11.45
CA ASP A 66 21.34 13.47 -12.69
C ASP A 66 19.83 13.36 -12.46
N ARG A 67 19.38 13.00 -11.24
CA ARG A 67 17.95 13.03 -10.88
C ARG A 67 17.36 14.43 -11.05
N LEU A 68 18.14 15.48 -10.80
CA LEU A 68 17.69 16.89 -10.87
C LEU A 68 17.24 17.30 -12.27
N THR A 69 17.74 16.67 -13.33
CA THR A 69 17.40 17.08 -14.69
C THR A 69 15.97 16.69 -15.08
N SER A 70 15.48 15.60 -14.50
CA SER A 70 14.16 14.99 -14.82
C SER A 70 13.02 15.39 -13.87
N LEU A 71 13.32 16.15 -12.81
CA LEU A 71 12.33 16.53 -11.80
C LEU A 71 11.46 17.72 -12.22
N PRO A 72 12.00 18.81 -12.79
CA PRO A 72 11.20 19.99 -13.12
C PRO A 72 10.16 19.73 -14.23
N ARG A 73 9.03 20.43 -14.17
CA ARG A 73 8.04 20.42 -15.26
C ARG A 73 8.52 21.22 -16.46
N GLU A 74 8.37 20.68 -17.66
CA GLU A 74 8.71 21.39 -18.90
C GLU A 74 7.68 22.45 -19.27
N ASN A 75 6.40 22.07 -19.33
CA ASN A 75 5.32 22.95 -19.74
C ASN A 75 4.71 23.69 -18.53
N LEU A 76 5.36 24.79 -18.17
CA LEU A 76 4.93 25.70 -17.10
C LEU A 76 4.37 27.00 -17.67
N LEU A 77 3.36 27.57 -17.01
CA LEU A 77 2.98 28.96 -17.28
C LEU A 77 4.09 29.89 -16.80
N SER A 78 4.19 31.08 -17.37
CA SER A 78 5.23 32.07 -17.04
C SER A 78 5.30 32.44 -15.56
N ASN A 79 4.20 32.31 -14.82
CA ASN A 79 4.13 32.54 -13.38
C ASN A 79 4.26 31.28 -12.51
N SER A 80 4.70 30.15 -13.07
CA SER A 80 4.84 28.89 -12.33
C SER A 80 6.29 28.59 -11.97
N VAL A 81 6.48 27.76 -10.93
CA VAL A 81 7.81 27.47 -10.37
C VAL A 81 7.98 25.97 -10.18
N SER A 82 9.19 25.47 -10.49
CA SER A 82 9.70 24.20 -9.98
C SER A 82 10.72 24.49 -8.88
N ALA A 83 10.43 24.10 -7.64
CA ALA A 83 11.31 24.35 -6.51
C ALA A 83 11.16 23.32 -5.41
N PHE A 84 12.19 23.21 -4.56
CA PHE A 84 12.16 22.39 -3.36
C PHE A 84 13.00 23.00 -2.23
N GLU A 85 12.69 22.58 -1.02
CA GLU A 85 13.42 22.81 0.20
C GLU A 85 13.42 21.52 1.03
N ILE A 86 14.61 21.06 1.40
CA ILE A 86 14.86 19.93 2.29
C ILE A 86 15.52 20.46 3.56
N VAL A 87 14.97 20.14 4.72
CA VAL A 87 15.51 20.56 6.02
C VAL A 87 15.89 19.35 6.86
N PHE A 88 17.08 19.40 7.43
CA PHE A 88 17.67 18.33 8.22
C PHE A 88 17.48 18.56 9.72
N GLY A 89 17.64 17.50 10.51
CA GLY A 89 17.48 17.53 11.97
C GLY A 89 18.46 18.46 12.71
N ASP A 90 19.57 18.85 12.08
CA ASP A 90 20.52 19.84 12.62
C ASP A 90 20.15 21.30 12.25
N GLY A 91 19.04 21.49 11.52
CA GLY A 91 18.59 22.80 11.05
C GLY A 91 19.22 23.27 9.74
N SER A 92 20.13 22.50 9.15
CA SER A 92 20.67 22.80 7.82
C SER A 92 19.58 22.66 6.74
N ILE A 93 19.75 23.41 5.65
CA ILE A 93 18.76 23.51 4.57
C ILE A 93 19.45 23.30 3.22
N TYR A 94 18.87 22.45 2.39
CA TYR A 94 19.20 22.29 0.98
C TYR A 94 17.98 22.65 0.14
N ALA A 95 18.11 23.63 -0.74
CA ALA A 95 17.00 24.12 -1.55
C ALA A 95 17.43 24.25 -3.01
N GLY A 96 16.47 24.05 -3.91
CA GLY A 96 16.70 24.16 -5.34
C GLY A 96 15.54 24.82 -6.04
N ARG A 97 15.83 25.46 -7.17
CA ARG A 97 14.83 25.93 -8.13
C ARG A 97 15.29 25.61 -9.55
N ALA A 98 14.33 25.37 -10.42
CA ALA A 98 14.57 25.15 -11.83
C ALA A 98 13.59 25.97 -12.69
N MET A 99 14.07 26.42 -13.84
CA MET A 99 13.29 27.11 -14.86
C MET A 99 13.51 26.43 -16.20
N SER A 100 12.43 26.08 -16.89
CA SER A 100 12.46 25.23 -18.09
C SER A 100 12.88 25.96 -19.37
N HIS A 101 13.69 27.00 -19.24
CA HIS A 101 14.27 27.80 -20.31
C HIS A 101 15.67 28.27 -19.90
N ARG A 102 16.47 28.69 -20.90
CA ARG A 102 17.79 29.29 -20.71
C ARG A 102 17.66 30.66 -20.03
N ILE A 103 18.56 30.96 -19.09
CA ILE A 103 18.68 32.30 -18.48
C ILE A 103 19.94 32.99 -19.00
N ASP A 104 19.76 34.18 -19.58
CA ASP A 104 20.85 34.99 -20.11
C ASP A 104 21.83 35.44 -19.02
N GLY A 105 23.12 35.37 -19.32
CA GLY A 105 24.20 35.81 -18.41
C GLY A 105 24.53 34.81 -17.29
N VAL A 106 23.91 33.63 -17.28
CA VAL A 106 24.26 32.51 -16.39
C VAL A 106 25.23 31.57 -17.11
N ALA A 107 26.16 30.95 -16.38
CA ALA A 107 27.11 29.98 -16.92
C ALA A 107 26.40 28.82 -17.62
N GLU A 108 27.00 28.29 -18.67
CA GLU A 108 26.47 27.15 -19.44
C GLU A 108 27.25 25.88 -19.13
N ALA A 109 26.53 24.76 -19.09
CA ALA A 109 27.11 23.43 -19.08
C ALA A 109 27.82 23.12 -20.41
N ASP A 110 28.95 22.41 -20.35
CA ASP A 110 29.77 22.11 -21.53
C ASP A 110 29.01 21.30 -22.60
N ASN A 111 28.05 20.47 -22.17
CA ASN A 111 27.22 19.68 -23.07
C ASN A 111 26.13 20.48 -23.80
N LEU A 112 26.02 21.80 -23.55
CA LEU A 112 25.12 22.70 -24.29
C LEU A 112 25.79 23.35 -25.51
N ALA A 113 27.13 23.42 -25.54
CA ALA A 113 27.87 24.15 -26.57
C ALA A 113 27.81 23.54 -27.98
N ASN A 114 27.37 22.27 -28.09
CA ASN A 114 27.26 21.53 -29.35
C ASN A 114 25.82 21.11 -29.68
N ASP A 115 24.82 21.60 -28.93
CA ASP A 115 23.42 21.27 -29.20
C ASP A 115 22.83 22.26 -30.22
N ASP A 116 22.89 21.86 -31.50
CA ASP A 116 21.97 22.36 -32.55
C ASP A 116 20.50 21.93 -32.29
N ARG A 117 20.22 21.29 -31.14
CA ARG A 117 18.92 20.74 -30.75
C ARG A 117 18.17 21.73 -29.87
N ASP A 118 16.87 21.81 -30.16
CA ASP A 118 15.86 22.75 -29.65
C ASP A 118 16.16 23.37 -28.27
N GLU A 119 16.02 24.70 -28.15
CA GLU A 119 16.09 25.46 -26.88
C GLU A 119 15.22 24.87 -25.74
N LEU A 120 14.29 24.00 -26.10
CA LEU A 120 13.40 23.25 -25.22
C LEU A 120 14.13 22.23 -24.34
N ASP A 121 15.33 21.75 -24.70
CA ASP A 121 16.09 20.76 -23.91
C ASP A 121 17.00 21.41 -22.84
N ILE A 122 16.90 22.73 -22.66
CA ILE A 122 17.71 23.49 -21.71
C ILE A 122 16.86 23.89 -20.50
N GLN A 123 17.44 23.81 -19.32
CA GLN A 123 16.89 24.38 -18.10
C GLN A 123 17.95 25.14 -17.32
N TYR A 124 17.52 26.17 -16.63
CA TYR A 124 18.32 26.78 -15.58
C TYR A 124 18.09 26.04 -14.27
N LEU A 125 19.20 25.69 -13.59
CA LEU A 125 19.20 25.01 -12.29
C LEU A 125 19.99 25.86 -11.28
N ALA A 126 19.37 26.15 -10.14
CA ALA A 126 20.03 26.80 -9.02
C ALA A 126 19.80 26.02 -7.73
N LEU A 127 20.89 25.67 -7.06
CA LEU A 127 20.92 24.92 -5.81
C LEU A 127 21.64 25.73 -4.74
N ARG A 128 21.18 25.62 -3.50
CA ARG A 128 21.78 26.30 -2.35
C ARG A 128 21.76 25.38 -1.14
N TYR A 129 22.90 25.32 -0.46
CA TYR A 129 23.03 24.69 0.85
C TYR A 129 23.35 25.77 1.90
N ARG A 130 22.71 25.66 3.05
CA ARG A 130 23.00 26.45 4.25
C ARG A 130 23.20 25.51 5.43
N GLY A 131 24.43 25.41 5.90
CA GLY A 131 24.82 24.65 7.09
C GLY A 131 24.32 25.26 8.38
N SER A 132 24.30 24.44 9.44
CA SER A 132 23.96 24.84 10.81
C SER A 132 25.01 25.79 11.42
N ASP A 133 26.24 25.75 10.91
CA ASP A 133 27.39 26.59 11.26
C ASP A 133 27.54 27.84 10.36
N GLN A 134 26.48 28.20 9.62
CA GLN A 134 26.47 29.26 8.62
C GLN A 134 27.31 29.01 7.37
N GLN A 135 27.89 27.82 7.16
CA GLN A 135 28.47 27.48 5.86
C GLN A 135 27.44 27.60 4.74
N ARG A 136 27.88 28.04 3.57
CA ARG A 136 27.04 28.22 2.39
C ARG A 136 27.75 27.67 1.17
N ALA A 137 27.00 26.97 0.35
CA ALA A 137 27.43 26.55 -0.98
C ALA A 137 26.27 26.78 -1.96
N SER A 138 26.61 27.04 -3.22
CA SER A 138 25.63 27.25 -4.27
C SER A 138 26.13 26.73 -5.60
N PHE A 139 25.20 26.29 -6.42
CA PHE A 139 25.40 25.94 -7.82
C PHE A 139 24.36 26.70 -8.63
N GLU A 140 24.75 27.27 -9.77
CA GLU A 140 23.87 28.02 -10.65
C GLU A 140 24.37 27.93 -12.09
N LYS A 141 23.60 27.26 -12.96
CA LYS A 141 24.01 27.00 -14.35
C LYS A 141 22.81 26.71 -15.25
N ASN A 142 22.92 27.05 -16.53
CA ASN A 142 22.11 26.46 -17.58
C ASN A 142 22.64 25.05 -17.84
N VAL A 143 21.77 24.04 -17.75
CA VAL A 143 22.10 22.62 -17.90
C VAL A 143 21.13 21.95 -18.88
N SER A 144 21.53 20.81 -19.44
CA SER A 144 20.63 19.98 -20.25
C SER A 144 19.58 19.28 -19.38
N LYS A 145 18.35 19.17 -19.90
CA LYS A 145 17.27 18.35 -19.32
C LYS A 145 17.51 16.85 -19.49
N ILE A 146 18.36 16.45 -20.44
CA ILE A 146 18.63 15.04 -20.75
C ILE A 146 19.67 14.45 -19.78
N GLY A 147 20.67 15.23 -19.37
CA GLY A 147 21.70 14.80 -18.44
C GLY A 147 22.74 15.87 -18.15
N LEU A 148 23.41 15.77 -17.01
CA LEU A 148 24.47 16.70 -16.64
C LEU A 148 25.78 16.36 -17.36
N ASP A 149 26.56 17.37 -17.71
CA ASP A 149 27.97 17.19 -18.03
C ASP A 149 28.78 16.83 -16.76
N ASP A 150 30.01 16.34 -16.94
CA ASP A 150 30.86 15.89 -15.84
C ASP A 150 31.22 17.03 -14.87
N ILE A 151 31.46 18.24 -15.38
CA ILE A 151 31.82 19.40 -14.54
C ILE A 151 30.64 19.79 -13.66
N SER A 152 29.45 19.94 -14.24
CA SER A 152 28.24 20.26 -13.47
C SER A 152 27.91 19.17 -12.45
N ARG A 153 28.10 17.90 -12.79
CA ARG A 153 27.91 16.77 -11.86
C ARG A 153 28.87 16.86 -10.67
N ASP A 154 30.14 17.17 -10.91
CA ASP A 154 31.16 17.28 -9.86
C ASP A 154 30.96 18.53 -8.99
N GLU A 155 30.54 19.66 -9.56
CA GLU A 155 30.17 20.87 -8.81
C GLU A 155 29.00 20.60 -7.87
N ILE A 156 27.95 19.93 -8.35
CA ILE A 156 26.80 19.55 -7.53
C ILE A 156 27.22 18.54 -6.46
N ARG A 157 28.07 17.54 -6.78
CA ARG A 157 28.60 16.59 -5.77
C ARG A 157 29.43 17.26 -4.69
N SER A 158 30.23 18.26 -5.06
CA SER A 158 31.00 19.06 -4.10
C SER A 158 30.05 19.76 -3.12
N LEU A 159 28.98 20.38 -3.63
CA LEU A 159 27.92 20.95 -2.79
C LEU A 159 27.24 19.86 -1.94
N THR A 160 26.85 18.73 -2.54
CA THR A 160 26.07 17.72 -1.84
C THR A 160 26.85 16.96 -0.78
N SER A 161 28.17 16.89 -0.91
CA SER A 161 29.07 16.31 0.09
C SER A 161 29.10 17.08 1.42
N MET A 162 28.67 18.35 1.43
CA MET A 162 28.56 19.16 2.64
C MET A 162 27.27 18.88 3.42
N LEU A 163 26.27 18.22 2.82
CA LEU A 163 25.04 17.90 3.54
C LEU A 163 25.32 16.88 4.65
N PRO A 164 24.68 17.02 5.82
CA PRO A 164 24.96 16.17 6.97
C PRO A 164 24.29 14.80 6.86
N CYS A 165 24.21 14.19 5.67
CA CYS A 165 23.43 12.98 5.45
C CYS A 165 24.16 11.97 4.56
N HIS A 166 23.79 10.69 4.67
CA HIS A 166 24.25 9.64 3.79
C HIS A 166 23.04 8.94 3.20
N ILE A 167 22.81 9.17 1.91
CA ILE A 167 21.73 8.56 1.16
C ILE A 167 22.21 7.23 0.60
N ARG A 168 21.43 6.17 0.78
CA ARG A 168 21.60 4.88 0.12
C ARG A 168 20.34 4.54 -0.66
N TYR A 169 20.51 4.15 -1.91
CA TYR A 169 19.41 3.66 -2.76
C TYR A 169 19.55 2.15 -2.89
N TRP A 170 18.48 1.40 -2.59
CA TRP A 170 18.52 -0.06 -2.67
C TRP A 170 18.47 -0.51 -4.13
N GLN A 171 19.40 -1.39 -4.48
CA GLN A 171 19.43 -2.09 -5.76
C GLN A 171 19.70 -3.56 -5.46
N GLU A 172 19.18 -4.44 -6.31
CA GLU A 172 19.38 -5.87 -6.13
C GLU A 172 20.88 -6.21 -6.28
N PRO A 173 21.52 -6.79 -5.25
CA PRO A 173 22.95 -7.08 -5.28
C PRO A 173 23.24 -8.21 -6.27
N VAL A 174 24.43 -8.17 -6.86
CA VAL A 174 24.88 -9.17 -7.85
C VAL A 174 25.18 -10.51 -7.17
N GLU A 175 25.83 -10.50 -6.00
CA GLU A 175 26.17 -11.71 -5.24
C GLU A 175 26.00 -11.46 -3.73
N PRO A 176 25.30 -12.32 -2.98
CA PRO A 176 25.12 -12.15 -1.55
C PRO A 176 26.18 -12.90 -0.73
N ASP A 177 26.44 -12.41 0.48
CA ASP A 177 27.23 -13.15 1.47
C ASP A 177 26.43 -14.35 2.02
N MET A 178 26.95 -15.57 1.84
CA MET A 178 26.25 -16.80 2.20
C MET A 178 25.99 -16.93 3.72
N LYS A 179 26.82 -16.31 4.57
CA LYS A 179 26.59 -16.29 6.03
C LYS A 179 25.40 -15.41 6.37
N SER A 180 25.31 -14.23 5.78
CA SER A 180 24.14 -13.35 5.85
C SER A 180 22.89 -14.05 5.34
N VAL A 181 22.97 -14.73 4.19
CA VAL A 181 21.85 -15.50 3.63
C VAL A 181 21.31 -16.52 4.64
N CYS A 182 22.18 -17.37 5.20
CA CYS A 182 21.77 -18.36 6.20
C CYS A 182 21.11 -17.70 7.41
N ARG A 183 21.72 -16.65 7.95
CA ARG A 183 21.22 -15.92 9.13
C ARG A 183 19.87 -15.26 8.88
N ILE A 184 19.65 -14.68 7.71
CA ILE A 184 18.38 -14.04 7.35
C ILE A 184 17.30 -15.09 7.13
N LEU A 185 17.57 -16.14 6.36
CA LEU A 185 16.59 -17.20 6.08
C LEU A 185 16.24 -18.02 7.34
N ASN A 186 17.20 -18.25 8.25
CA ASN A 186 16.92 -18.88 9.55
C ASN A 186 15.93 -18.07 10.39
N ARG A 187 16.06 -16.73 10.40
CA ARG A 187 15.10 -15.85 11.10
C ARG A 187 13.73 -15.82 10.43
N ALA A 188 13.69 -16.01 9.11
CA ALA A 188 12.46 -16.08 8.34
C ALA A 188 11.81 -17.48 8.34
N ALA A 189 12.47 -18.52 8.85
CA ALA A 189 12.10 -19.92 8.63
C ALA A 189 10.62 -20.25 8.93
N GLU A 190 10.04 -19.69 9.99
CA GLU A 190 8.62 -19.86 10.34
C GLU A 190 7.63 -19.35 9.27
N HIS A 191 8.11 -18.50 8.37
CA HIS A 191 7.33 -17.86 7.32
C HIS A 191 7.61 -18.46 5.93
N LEU A 192 8.56 -19.42 5.82
CA LEU A 192 8.97 -20.04 4.58
C LEU A 192 8.26 -21.39 4.38
N PRO A 193 7.45 -21.56 3.33
CA PRO A 193 6.76 -22.82 3.08
C PRO A 193 7.73 -24.00 2.88
N GLY A 194 7.43 -25.14 3.49
CA GLY A 194 8.19 -26.38 3.32
C GLY A 194 9.52 -26.44 4.08
N ILE A 195 9.88 -25.39 4.83
CA ILE A 195 11.10 -25.36 5.63
C ILE A 195 10.82 -25.87 7.04
N LEU A 196 11.77 -26.65 7.58
CA LEU A 196 11.73 -27.09 8.96
C LEU A 196 11.81 -25.88 9.90
N SER A 197 10.88 -25.78 10.85
CA SER A 197 10.80 -24.67 11.79
C SER A 197 10.41 -25.16 13.20
N SER A 198 10.41 -24.26 14.19
CA SER A 198 10.00 -24.58 15.55
C SER A 198 8.53 -24.99 15.64
N SER A 199 7.67 -24.45 14.77
CA SER A 199 6.24 -24.81 14.70
C SER A 199 5.95 -26.10 13.92
N THR A 200 6.95 -26.69 13.25
CA THR A 200 6.77 -27.90 12.44
C THR A 200 6.41 -29.11 13.32
N ARG A 201 5.27 -29.75 13.02
CA ARG A 201 4.84 -30.98 13.67
C ARG A 201 5.43 -32.17 12.94
N LEU A 202 6.24 -32.96 13.63
CA LEU A 202 6.86 -34.18 13.09
C LEU A 202 6.20 -35.41 13.71
N GLY A 203 6.05 -36.46 12.91
CA GLY A 203 5.60 -37.78 13.37
C GLY A 203 6.70 -38.54 14.12
N ASP A 204 6.67 -39.87 14.02
CA ASP A 204 7.61 -40.75 14.74
C ASP A 204 9.09 -40.50 14.39
N ASP A 205 9.38 -40.00 13.18
CA ASP A 205 10.74 -39.61 12.76
C ASP A 205 11.39 -38.55 13.66
N GLY A 206 10.58 -37.68 14.28
CA GLY A 206 11.11 -36.65 15.19
C GLY A 206 11.74 -37.22 16.46
N ARG A 207 11.32 -38.41 16.91
CA ARG A 207 11.83 -39.06 18.12
C ARG A 207 13.22 -39.66 17.94
N ILE A 208 13.58 -40.01 16.71
CA ILE A 208 14.84 -40.68 16.38
C ILE A 208 16.02 -39.69 16.37
N PHE A 209 15.75 -38.40 16.08
CA PHE A 209 16.76 -37.35 15.94
C PHE A 209 16.61 -36.21 16.98
N GLU A 210 15.98 -36.49 18.10
CA GLU A 210 15.57 -35.50 19.10
C GLU A 210 16.74 -34.61 19.58
N SER A 211 17.96 -35.17 19.70
CA SER A 211 19.16 -34.46 20.15
C SER A 211 19.65 -33.37 19.19
N THR A 212 19.45 -33.53 17.88
CA THR A 212 19.87 -32.54 16.86
C THR A 212 18.71 -31.67 16.40
N LEU A 213 17.48 -32.18 16.49
CA LEU A 213 16.29 -31.54 15.95
C LEU A 213 16.01 -30.16 16.55
N ALA A 214 16.28 -29.95 17.84
CA ALA A 214 16.10 -28.64 18.48
C ALA A 214 16.96 -27.54 17.83
N TYR A 215 18.22 -27.86 17.51
CA TYR A 215 19.11 -26.94 16.79
C TYR A 215 18.66 -26.75 15.35
N THR A 216 18.36 -27.84 14.63
CA THR A 216 17.98 -27.78 13.21
C THR A 216 16.69 -26.98 12.98
N ARG A 217 15.73 -27.03 13.90
CA ARG A 217 14.50 -26.23 13.83
C ARG A 217 14.72 -24.72 13.95
N THR A 218 15.83 -24.31 14.56
CA THR A 218 16.21 -22.89 14.70
C THR A 218 17.25 -22.47 13.66
N HIS A 219 17.92 -23.44 13.04
CA HIS A 219 18.95 -23.25 12.01
C HIS A 219 18.74 -24.17 10.79
N PRO A 220 17.57 -24.13 10.13
CA PRO A 220 17.29 -25.00 8.98
C PRO A 220 18.12 -24.66 7.74
N PHE A 221 18.78 -23.50 7.70
CA PHE A 221 19.73 -23.09 6.67
C PHE A 221 21.15 -23.06 7.23
N GLY A 222 22.08 -23.73 6.54
CA GLY A 222 23.50 -23.74 6.88
C GLY A 222 24.39 -23.65 5.65
N LEU A 223 25.67 -23.36 5.84
CA LEU A 223 26.64 -23.37 4.75
C LEU A 223 26.93 -24.81 4.31
N HIS A 224 27.03 -25.03 3.00
CA HIS A 224 27.45 -26.30 2.44
C HIS A 224 28.44 -26.09 1.29
N GLY A 225 29.74 -26.27 1.56
CA GLY A 225 30.78 -25.95 0.57
C GLY A 225 30.94 -24.45 0.36
N GLU A 226 31.50 -24.04 -0.78
CA GLU A 226 31.82 -22.63 -1.08
C GLU A 226 30.61 -21.82 -1.61
N ASP A 227 29.66 -22.46 -2.30
CA ASP A 227 28.61 -21.79 -3.08
C ASP A 227 27.20 -22.38 -2.92
N ARG A 228 27.00 -23.27 -1.93
CA ARG A 228 25.71 -23.93 -1.68
C ARG A 228 25.25 -23.78 -0.23
N LEU A 229 23.94 -23.92 -0.07
CA LEU A 229 23.22 -23.87 1.19
C LEU A 229 22.68 -25.26 1.51
N GLY A 230 22.94 -25.73 2.73
CA GLY A 230 22.21 -26.83 3.34
C GLY A 230 20.84 -26.35 3.81
N ILE A 231 19.77 -27.04 3.42
CA ILE A 231 18.38 -26.70 3.74
C ILE A 231 17.69 -27.93 4.34
N TRP A 232 17.11 -27.77 5.52
CA TRP A 232 16.26 -28.76 6.16
C TRP A 232 14.79 -28.50 5.84
N LEU A 233 14.15 -29.48 5.21
CA LEU A 233 12.74 -29.40 4.85
C LEU A 233 11.86 -29.98 5.97
N SER A 234 10.60 -29.56 6.00
CA SER A 234 9.65 -30.00 7.02
C SER A 234 9.16 -31.44 6.84
N ASP A 235 9.36 -32.04 5.67
CA ASP A 235 8.94 -33.39 5.30
C ASP A 235 10.07 -34.45 5.39
N ASP A 236 11.34 -34.03 5.39
CA ASP A 236 12.49 -34.91 5.62
C ASP A 236 13.49 -34.27 6.61
N VAL A 237 13.48 -34.79 7.84
CA VAL A 237 14.39 -34.38 8.92
C VAL A 237 15.60 -35.29 9.07
N ARG A 238 15.81 -36.24 8.14
CA ARG A 238 16.93 -37.19 8.19
C ARG A 238 18.18 -36.62 7.51
N GLN A 239 18.01 -35.76 6.51
CA GLN A 239 19.10 -35.13 5.77
C GLN A 239 18.74 -33.72 5.27
N SER A 240 19.75 -32.88 5.10
CA SER A 240 19.60 -31.59 4.41
C SER A 240 19.72 -31.72 2.90
N ASN A 241 18.94 -30.93 2.18
CA ASN A 241 19.16 -30.68 0.76
C ASN A 241 20.30 -29.67 0.56
N HIS A 242 21.00 -29.76 -0.56
CA HIS A 242 22.08 -28.83 -0.91
C HIS A 242 21.73 -28.10 -2.19
N VAL A 243 21.56 -26.78 -2.13
CA VAL A 243 21.12 -25.97 -3.27
C VAL A 243 21.99 -24.72 -3.44
N HIS A 244 22.10 -24.23 -4.66
CA HIS A 244 22.72 -22.93 -4.91
C HIS A 244 21.76 -21.81 -4.53
N PHE A 245 22.29 -20.67 -4.06
CA PHE A 245 21.49 -19.48 -3.74
C PHE A 245 20.59 -19.06 -4.90
N HIS A 246 21.11 -19.12 -6.12
CA HIS A 246 20.40 -18.73 -7.34
C HIS A 246 19.12 -19.54 -7.59
N SER A 247 19.10 -20.79 -7.10
CA SER A 247 17.96 -21.72 -7.18
C SER A 247 16.88 -21.44 -6.14
N LEU A 248 17.11 -20.54 -5.18
CA LEU A 248 16.09 -20.17 -4.19
C LEU A 248 14.92 -19.40 -4.84
N PRO A 249 13.71 -19.49 -4.26
CA PRO A 249 12.56 -18.69 -4.71
C PRO A 249 12.89 -17.20 -4.75
N ALA A 250 12.39 -16.50 -5.78
CA ALA A 250 12.68 -15.07 -6.00
C ALA A 250 12.35 -14.20 -4.77
N GLY A 251 11.22 -14.46 -4.11
CA GLY A 251 10.85 -13.75 -2.88
C GLY A 251 11.85 -13.95 -1.72
N TRP A 252 12.46 -15.13 -1.60
CA TRP A 252 13.44 -15.38 -0.53
C TRP A 252 14.73 -14.60 -0.82
N LYS A 253 15.15 -14.57 -2.08
CA LYS A 253 16.30 -13.78 -2.54
C LYS A 253 16.07 -12.28 -2.33
N ARG A 254 14.87 -11.79 -2.63
CA ARG A 254 14.47 -10.39 -2.40
C ARG A 254 14.52 -10.01 -0.92
N LEU A 255 13.97 -10.85 -0.04
CA LEU A 255 14.04 -10.67 1.41
C LEU A 255 15.50 -10.57 1.88
N VAL A 256 16.33 -11.53 1.48
CA VAL A 256 17.76 -11.57 1.83
C VAL A 256 18.47 -10.30 1.35
N SER A 257 18.26 -9.91 0.10
CA SER A 257 18.86 -8.72 -0.51
C SER A 257 18.56 -7.45 0.28
N ILE A 258 17.28 -7.21 0.62
CA ILE A 258 16.88 -5.98 1.32
C ILE A 258 17.40 -5.99 2.77
N VAL A 259 17.23 -7.09 3.49
CA VAL A 259 17.62 -7.19 4.90
C VAL A 259 19.14 -7.08 5.04
N ASP A 260 19.91 -7.77 4.20
CA ASP A 260 21.38 -7.70 4.23
C ASP A 260 21.87 -6.29 3.88
N TRP A 261 21.30 -5.64 2.85
CA TRP A 261 21.66 -4.28 2.48
C TRP A 261 21.39 -3.26 3.60
N LEU A 262 20.24 -3.37 4.30
CA LEU A 262 19.91 -2.54 5.46
C LEU A 262 20.85 -2.82 6.65
N GLU A 263 21.19 -4.09 6.89
CA GLU A 263 22.15 -4.48 7.94
C GLU A 263 23.58 -4.05 7.62
N GLN A 264 23.89 -3.70 6.38
CA GLN A 264 25.19 -3.11 6.01
C GLN A 264 25.15 -1.58 5.97
N ALA A 265 24.01 -0.95 6.25
CA ALA A 265 23.91 0.50 6.32
C ALA A 265 24.66 1.05 7.54
N ALA A 266 25.38 2.17 7.33
CA ALA A 266 25.97 2.93 8.40
C ALA A 266 24.88 3.56 9.27
N SER A 267 25.15 3.74 10.56
CA SER A 267 24.18 4.34 11.46
C SER A 267 23.84 5.78 11.06
N GLY A 268 22.56 6.16 11.09
CA GLY A 268 22.10 7.48 10.65
C GLY A 268 21.91 7.62 9.14
N SER A 269 22.00 6.55 8.36
CA SER A 269 21.79 6.60 6.90
C SER A 269 20.31 6.78 6.56
N ILE A 270 20.04 7.51 5.47
CA ILE A 270 18.72 7.58 4.84
C ILE A 270 18.69 6.56 3.71
N CYS A 271 17.75 5.62 3.77
CA CYS A 271 17.65 4.51 2.84
C CYS A 271 16.38 4.65 1.98
N LEU A 272 16.55 4.57 0.66
CA LEU A 272 15.50 4.67 -0.34
C LEU A 272 15.25 3.30 -0.94
N ILE A 273 13.98 2.87 -0.98
CA ILE A 273 13.60 1.57 -1.52
C ILE A 273 12.32 1.74 -2.36
N GLU A 274 12.30 1.16 -3.56
CA GLU A 274 11.11 1.08 -4.40
C GLU A 274 10.67 -0.38 -4.56
N GLU A 275 9.36 -0.59 -4.41
CA GLU A 275 8.68 -1.88 -4.54
C GLU A 275 9.37 -3.04 -3.79
N PRO A 276 9.63 -2.92 -2.47
CA PRO A 276 10.22 -4.01 -1.70
C PRO A 276 9.39 -5.30 -1.71
N GLU A 277 8.08 -5.20 -1.98
CA GLU A 277 7.13 -6.31 -2.03
C GLU A 277 7.24 -7.23 -3.25
N THR A 278 7.97 -6.82 -4.29
CA THR A 278 8.01 -7.57 -5.56
C THR A 278 8.47 -9.01 -5.32
N HIS A 279 7.71 -9.98 -5.84
CA HIS A 279 7.88 -11.43 -5.61
C HIS A 279 7.67 -11.94 -4.17
N LEU A 280 7.35 -11.09 -3.18
CA LEU A 280 7.09 -11.51 -1.80
C LEU A 280 5.62 -11.88 -1.60
N HIS A 281 5.37 -13.05 -1.00
CA HIS A 281 4.06 -13.39 -0.46
C HIS A 281 3.70 -12.47 0.72
N PRO A 282 2.42 -12.13 0.98
CA PRO A 282 2.01 -11.28 2.10
C PRO A 282 2.61 -11.63 3.47
N THR A 283 2.79 -12.94 3.75
CA THR A 283 3.46 -13.40 4.99
C THR A 283 4.90 -12.88 5.09
N LEU A 284 5.67 -12.94 4.00
CA LEU A 284 7.05 -12.45 3.96
C LEU A 284 7.13 -10.93 3.89
N GLN A 285 6.13 -10.26 3.33
CA GLN A 285 6.03 -8.80 3.39
C GLN A 285 5.91 -8.32 4.85
N ARG A 286 5.04 -8.94 5.66
CA ARG A 286 4.94 -8.62 7.10
C ARG A 286 6.24 -8.90 7.84
N HIS A 287 6.89 -10.03 7.55
CA HIS A 287 8.18 -10.34 8.14
C HIS A 287 9.25 -9.30 7.75
N LEU A 288 9.29 -8.88 6.47
CA LEU A 288 10.19 -7.84 6.01
C LEU A 288 9.93 -6.51 6.72
N ALA A 289 8.68 -6.08 6.91
CA ALA A 289 8.37 -4.87 7.66
C ALA A 289 8.91 -4.93 9.10
N HIS A 290 8.76 -6.06 9.78
CA HIS A 290 9.31 -6.25 11.13
C HIS A 290 10.85 -6.22 11.15
N GLU A 291 11.51 -6.83 10.16
CA GLU A 291 12.96 -6.75 10.03
C GLU A 291 13.42 -5.32 9.74
N ILE A 292 12.71 -4.60 8.88
CA ILE A 292 12.95 -3.17 8.62
C ILE A 292 12.85 -2.39 9.93
N ASP A 293 11.76 -2.50 10.68
CA ASP A 293 11.57 -1.80 11.95
C ASP A 293 12.70 -2.05 12.94
N ARG A 294 13.10 -3.32 13.06
CA ARG A 294 14.21 -3.72 13.93
C ARG A 294 15.50 -3.04 13.49
N ILE A 295 15.85 -3.12 12.21
CA ILE A 295 17.11 -2.57 11.69
C ILE A 295 17.12 -1.04 11.74
N VAL A 296 15.99 -0.40 11.43
CA VAL A 296 15.79 1.05 11.53
C VAL A 296 16.04 1.53 12.96
N HIS A 297 15.54 0.79 13.94
CA HIS A 297 15.79 1.08 15.35
C HIS A 297 17.26 0.85 15.72
N ASP A 298 17.78 -0.36 15.47
CA ASP A 298 19.13 -0.79 15.86
C ASP A 298 20.23 0.11 15.29
N ARG A 299 20.04 0.60 14.05
CA ARG A 299 21.02 1.42 13.34
C ARG A 299 20.66 2.89 13.27
N ASN A 300 19.55 3.31 13.87
CA ASN A 300 19.03 4.68 13.77
C ASN A 300 18.97 5.13 12.30
N LEU A 301 18.28 4.37 11.44
CA LEU A 301 18.11 4.72 10.03
C LEU A 301 16.87 5.58 9.82
N GLN A 302 16.77 6.21 8.66
CA GLN A 302 15.53 6.77 8.14
C GLN A 302 15.21 6.12 6.79
N LEU A 303 14.00 5.60 6.60
CA LEU A 303 13.59 4.93 5.37
C LEU A 303 12.49 5.70 4.66
N PHE A 304 12.60 5.70 3.32
CA PHE A 304 11.55 6.10 2.40
C PHE A 304 11.28 4.92 1.46
N ILE A 305 10.04 4.44 1.48
CA ILE A 305 9.63 3.24 0.76
C ILE A 305 8.49 3.62 -0.18
N ALA A 306 8.70 3.54 -1.50
CA ALA A 306 7.58 3.55 -2.45
C ALA A 306 7.03 2.15 -2.61
N THR A 307 5.72 2.00 -2.43
CA THR A 307 5.08 0.67 -2.46
C THR A 307 3.64 0.74 -2.96
N HIS A 308 3.24 -0.34 -3.62
CA HIS A 308 1.87 -0.67 -3.97
C HIS A 308 1.27 -1.72 -3.05
N SER A 309 2.09 -2.31 -2.17
CA SER A 309 1.66 -3.37 -1.28
C SER A 309 0.62 -2.88 -0.28
N PRO A 310 -0.55 -3.54 -0.24
CA PRO A 310 -1.52 -3.32 0.81
C PRO A 310 -1.04 -3.77 2.19
N VAL A 311 -0.08 -4.69 2.25
CA VAL A 311 0.49 -5.16 3.52
C VAL A 311 1.35 -4.07 4.14
N PHE A 312 2.14 -3.34 3.34
CA PHE A 312 2.94 -2.23 3.87
C PHE A 312 2.07 -1.00 4.18
N GLN A 313 0.95 -0.80 3.48
CA GLN A 313 -0.01 0.25 3.80
C GLN A 313 -0.61 0.12 5.21
N GLN A 314 -0.69 -1.11 5.73
CA GLN A 314 -1.26 -1.39 7.04
C GLN A 314 -0.38 -0.82 8.16
N VAL A 315 -0.86 0.22 8.84
CA VAL A 315 -0.09 0.90 9.90
C VAL A 315 0.27 -0.07 11.03
N ASN A 316 -0.61 -1.03 11.34
CA ASN A 316 -0.40 -2.03 12.40
C ASN A 316 0.71 -3.06 12.10
N VAL A 317 1.20 -3.15 10.86
CA VAL A 317 2.34 -4.00 10.50
C VAL A 317 3.66 -3.36 10.98
N TRP A 318 3.66 -2.06 11.20
CA TRP A 318 4.81 -1.30 11.69
C TRP A 318 4.69 -1.12 13.21
N LYS A 319 5.71 -1.57 13.96
CA LYS A 319 5.74 -1.48 15.42
C LYS A 319 6.10 -0.10 15.93
N ASN A 320 6.78 0.70 15.11
CA ASN A 320 7.18 2.07 15.41
C ASN A 320 6.30 3.08 14.65
N THR A 321 6.50 4.37 14.90
CA THR A 321 5.81 5.46 14.18
C THR A 321 6.22 5.49 12.70
N ALA A 322 5.52 4.72 11.88
CA ALA A 322 5.57 4.84 10.43
C ALA A 322 4.58 5.92 9.99
N LYS A 323 5.01 6.78 9.07
CA LYS A 323 4.13 7.72 8.37
C LYS A 323 3.80 7.20 6.99
N VAL A 324 2.56 7.36 6.57
CA VAL A 324 2.09 6.99 5.24
C VAL A 324 1.72 8.24 4.48
N PHE A 325 2.15 8.33 3.22
CA PHE A 325 1.85 9.43 2.32
C PHE A 325 1.27 8.87 1.04
N ALA A 326 0.10 9.36 0.65
CA ALA A 326 -0.56 8.96 -0.58
C ALA A 326 -0.31 9.99 -1.68
N ALA A 327 0.15 9.52 -2.83
CA ALA A 327 0.23 10.33 -4.04
C ALA A 327 -1.12 10.25 -4.77
N VAL A 328 -1.96 11.26 -4.57
CA VAL A 328 -3.34 11.33 -5.08
C VAL A 328 -3.40 12.44 -6.13
N SER A 329 -3.88 12.10 -7.34
CA SER A 329 -3.97 13.05 -8.47
C SER A 329 -2.67 13.80 -8.76
N ASP A 330 -2.53 15.03 -8.25
CA ASP A 330 -1.41 15.95 -8.47
C ASP A 330 -0.75 16.41 -7.17
N GLU A 331 -1.02 15.77 -6.03
CA GLU A 331 -0.41 16.10 -4.74
C GLU A 331 0.02 14.86 -3.94
N ILE A 332 0.86 15.11 -2.92
CA ILE A 332 1.13 14.13 -1.86
C ILE A 332 0.34 14.57 -0.63
N VAL A 333 -0.39 13.64 -0.02
CA VAL A 333 -1.16 13.85 1.21
C VAL A 333 -0.65 12.92 2.30
N GLU A 334 -0.42 13.43 3.50
CA GLU A 334 -0.12 12.59 4.66
C GLU A 334 -1.39 11.86 5.10
N TYR A 335 -1.32 10.55 5.16
CA TYR A 335 -2.39 9.65 5.56
C TYR A 335 -2.34 9.48 7.08
N THR A 336 -3.33 10.03 7.79
CA THR A 336 -3.40 10.02 9.26
C THR A 336 -4.41 8.98 9.77
N ASP A 337 -4.37 8.68 11.07
CA ASP A 337 -5.09 7.55 11.71
C ASP A 337 -6.62 7.57 11.56
N ALA A 338 -7.23 8.70 11.15
CA ALA A 338 -8.64 8.76 10.74
C ALA A 338 -8.94 7.83 9.55
N THR A 339 -7.94 7.60 8.70
CA THR A 339 -7.96 6.62 7.62
C THR A 339 -7.40 5.24 8.02
N GLY A 340 -6.73 5.11 9.19
CA GLY A 340 -6.39 3.82 9.82
C GLY A 340 -7.62 3.01 10.26
N MET A 341 -8.80 3.65 10.33
CA MET A 341 -10.08 2.94 10.40
C MET A 341 -10.33 2.07 9.16
N LEU A 342 -9.83 2.43 7.98
CA LEU A 342 -10.04 1.64 6.75
C LEU A 342 -9.38 0.25 6.86
N ASP A 343 -8.23 0.16 7.53
CA ASP A 343 -7.58 -1.12 7.86
C ASP A 343 -8.37 -1.93 8.90
N GLN A 344 -9.01 -1.27 9.88
CA GLN A 344 -9.93 -1.94 10.83
C GLN A 344 -11.23 -2.44 10.15
N LEU A 345 -11.60 -1.80 9.04
CA LEU A 345 -12.72 -2.13 8.17
C LEU A 345 -12.30 -3.06 7.00
N GLY A 346 -11.07 -3.57 7.00
CA GLY A 346 -10.57 -4.49 5.98
C GLY A 346 -10.50 -3.93 4.55
N ILE A 347 -10.54 -2.61 4.39
CA ILE A 347 -10.44 -1.93 3.11
C ILE A 347 -8.99 -1.63 2.83
N LYS A 348 -8.44 -2.21 1.75
CA LYS A 348 -7.11 -1.84 1.26
C LYS A 348 -7.22 -0.59 0.39
N ALA A 349 -6.28 0.35 0.51
CA ALA A 349 -6.23 1.50 -0.40
C ALA A 349 -6.00 1.09 -1.88
N SER A 350 -5.43 -0.11 -2.11
CA SER A 350 -5.37 -0.74 -3.45
C SER A 350 -6.73 -1.12 -4.01
N ASP A 351 -7.63 -1.65 -3.15
CA ASP A 351 -8.95 -2.14 -3.55
C ASP A 351 -9.87 -0.95 -3.90
N ILE A 352 -9.65 0.19 -3.22
CA ILE A 352 -10.29 1.49 -3.52
C ILE A 352 -9.82 2.05 -4.86
N SER A 353 -8.53 1.92 -5.20
CA SER A 353 -7.94 2.56 -6.40
C SER A 353 -8.02 1.73 -7.68
N GLN A 354 -8.22 0.40 -7.59
CA GLN A 354 -8.13 -0.51 -8.74
C GLN A 354 -9.43 -1.18 -9.18
N SER A 355 -10.52 -1.07 -8.42
CA SER A 355 -11.80 -1.69 -8.79
C SER A 355 -12.86 -0.68 -9.20
N ASN A 356 -13.66 -1.05 -10.20
CA ASN A 356 -14.72 -0.17 -10.75
C ASN A 356 -15.77 0.21 -9.69
N GLY A 357 -15.98 -0.62 -8.65
CA GLY A 357 -16.79 -0.27 -7.48
C GLY A 357 -16.63 -1.23 -6.29
N ILE A 358 -17.23 -0.89 -5.15
CA ILE A 358 -17.05 -1.61 -3.86
C ILE A 358 -18.37 -2.20 -3.36
N VAL A 359 -18.37 -3.49 -3.00
CA VAL A 359 -19.47 -4.20 -2.33
C VAL A 359 -19.16 -4.37 -0.85
N TRP A 360 -19.93 -3.69 -0.01
CA TRP A 360 -19.79 -3.66 1.44
C TRP A 360 -20.64 -4.76 2.07
N VAL A 361 -20.04 -5.57 2.94
CA VAL A 361 -20.71 -6.67 3.64
C VAL A 361 -20.32 -6.67 5.13
N GLU A 362 -21.13 -7.29 5.98
CA GLU A 362 -20.94 -7.21 7.42
C GLU A 362 -19.70 -7.97 7.91
N GLY A 363 -19.48 -9.17 7.38
CA GLY A 363 -18.39 -10.05 7.80
C GLY A 363 -17.87 -11.01 6.72
N PRO A 364 -16.81 -11.77 7.04
CA PRO A 364 -16.11 -12.60 6.07
C PRO A 364 -16.96 -13.76 5.50
N SER A 365 -17.94 -14.27 6.25
CA SER A 365 -18.88 -15.29 5.77
C SER A 365 -19.77 -14.76 4.66
N ASP A 366 -20.16 -13.50 4.75
CA ASP A 366 -21.19 -12.89 3.90
C ASP A 366 -20.61 -12.64 2.52
N ARG A 367 -19.34 -12.18 2.47
CA ARG A 367 -18.54 -12.15 1.24
C ARG A 367 -18.55 -13.50 0.51
N ILE A 368 -18.36 -14.61 1.23
CA ILE A 368 -18.31 -15.95 0.63
C ILE A 368 -19.67 -16.31 0.03
N TYR A 369 -20.76 -16.08 0.75
CA TYR A 369 -22.11 -16.36 0.27
C TYR A 369 -22.50 -15.48 -0.92
N VAL A 370 -22.37 -14.15 -0.80
CA VAL A 370 -22.71 -13.19 -1.86
C VAL A 370 -21.93 -13.48 -3.13
N LYS A 371 -20.62 -13.72 -3.04
CA LYS A 371 -19.78 -14.06 -4.19
C LYS A 371 -20.25 -15.34 -4.89
N HIS A 372 -20.53 -16.39 -4.10
CA HIS A 372 -20.97 -17.67 -4.64
C HIS A 372 -22.34 -17.58 -5.30
N TRP A 373 -23.30 -16.96 -4.62
CA TRP A 373 -24.65 -16.79 -5.14
C TRP A 373 -24.71 -15.90 -6.38
N LEU A 374 -23.91 -14.83 -6.43
CA LEU A 374 -23.79 -13.98 -7.63
C LEU A 374 -23.29 -14.80 -8.83
N ALA A 375 -22.27 -15.65 -8.64
CA ALA A 375 -21.76 -16.52 -9.69
C ALA A 375 -22.81 -17.55 -10.16
N LEU A 376 -23.54 -18.16 -9.23
CA LEU A 376 -24.63 -19.10 -9.56
C LEU A 376 -25.78 -18.41 -10.30
N TRP A 377 -26.16 -17.20 -9.88
CA TRP A 377 -27.21 -16.41 -10.53
C TRP A 377 -26.81 -16.03 -11.95
N CYS A 378 -25.57 -15.58 -12.16
CA CYS A 378 -25.04 -15.29 -13.50
C CYS A 378 -25.08 -16.52 -14.40
N LYS A 379 -24.66 -17.68 -13.88
CA LYS A 379 -24.71 -18.96 -14.60
C LYS A 379 -26.14 -19.35 -14.98
N ALA A 380 -27.10 -19.23 -14.05
CA ALA A 380 -28.49 -19.57 -14.29
C ALA A 380 -29.17 -18.64 -15.31
N ASN A 381 -28.77 -17.37 -15.38
CA ASN A 381 -29.36 -16.35 -16.26
C ASN A 381 -28.54 -16.07 -17.54
N GLY A 382 -27.47 -16.83 -17.79
CA GLY A 382 -26.60 -16.63 -18.96
C GLY A 382 -25.90 -15.26 -19.00
N LYS A 383 -25.61 -14.68 -17.83
CA LYS A 383 -24.92 -13.38 -17.70
C LYS A 383 -23.42 -13.58 -17.42
N PRO A 384 -22.55 -12.63 -17.81
CA PRO A 384 -21.15 -12.68 -17.44
C PRO A 384 -21.00 -12.56 -15.92
N VAL A 385 -20.13 -13.39 -15.34
CA VAL A 385 -19.80 -13.38 -13.91
C VAL A 385 -18.80 -12.25 -13.65
N PRO A 386 -19.12 -11.24 -12.81
CA PRO A 386 -18.17 -10.20 -12.46
C PRO A 386 -16.96 -10.75 -11.69
N ILE A 387 -15.77 -10.27 -12.03
CA ILE A 387 -14.48 -10.69 -11.49
C ILE A 387 -14.10 -9.80 -10.30
N GLU A 388 -13.95 -10.41 -9.13
CA GLU A 388 -13.49 -9.71 -7.93
C GLU A 388 -12.05 -9.18 -8.11
N ASN A 389 -11.80 -7.95 -7.68
CA ASN A 389 -10.59 -7.11 -7.87
C ASN A 389 -10.38 -6.61 -9.31
N VAL A 390 -11.37 -6.76 -10.19
CA VAL A 390 -11.38 -6.16 -11.54
C VAL A 390 -12.66 -5.34 -11.70
N ASP A 391 -13.81 -6.01 -11.69
CA ASP A 391 -15.12 -5.36 -11.87
C ASP A 391 -15.66 -4.78 -10.55
N TYR A 392 -15.29 -5.39 -9.42
CA TYR A 392 -15.64 -4.92 -8.09
C TYR A 392 -14.73 -5.51 -7.01
N SER A 393 -14.69 -4.91 -5.81
CA SER A 393 -14.03 -5.49 -4.64
C SER A 393 -14.98 -5.60 -3.46
N PHE A 394 -14.77 -6.58 -2.57
CA PHE A 394 -15.51 -6.66 -1.31
C PHE A 394 -14.81 -5.88 -0.20
N SER A 395 -15.61 -5.26 0.67
CA SER A 395 -15.16 -4.58 1.89
C SER A 395 -16.01 -5.01 3.10
N LEU A 396 -15.39 -5.14 4.28
CA LEU A 396 -16.04 -5.63 5.50
C LEU A 396 -16.31 -4.49 6.49
N TYR A 397 -17.54 -4.03 6.66
CA TYR A 397 -17.76 -2.90 7.58
C TYR A 397 -17.83 -3.31 9.06
N GLY A 398 -18.16 -4.57 9.40
CA GLY A 398 -18.34 -5.00 10.79
C GLY A 398 -19.54 -4.34 11.49
N GLY A 399 -20.44 -5.12 12.09
CA GLY A 399 -21.72 -4.61 12.63
C GLY A 399 -21.61 -3.41 13.60
N ALA A 400 -20.52 -3.30 14.36
CA ALA A 400 -20.28 -2.19 15.30
C ALA A 400 -19.64 -0.94 14.66
N SER A 401 -18.91 -1.09 13.56
CA SER A 401 -18.13 0.02 13.00
C SER A 401 -18.96 0.92 12.07
N LEU A 402 -20.17 0.50 11.71
CA LEU A 402 -21.08 1.25 10.82
C LEU A 402 -21.36 2.69 11.32
N ALA A 403 -21.25 2.94 12.63
CA ALA A 403 -21.43 4.26 13.26
C ALA A 403 -20.50 5.36 12.72
N HIS A 404 -19.34 4.98 12.18
CA HIS A 404 -18.32 5.89 11.68
C HIS A 404 -18.44 6.22 10.19
N PHE A 405 -19.50 5.77 9.51
CA PHE A 405 -19.71 5.92 8.07
C PHE A 405 -20.75 6.99 7.73
N SER A 406 -20.45 7.87 6.77
CA SER A 406 -21.42 8.79 6.16
C SER A 406 -21.27 8.84 4.63
N ALA A 407 -22.36 9.08 3.93
CA ALA A 407 -22.43 9.30 2.50
C ALA A 407 -22.58 10.80 2.12
N GLN A 408 -22.44 11.71 3.09
CA GLN A 408 -22.29 13.15 2.88
C GLN A 408 -20.82 13.56 3.10
N ASP A 409 -20.29 14.43 2.24
CA ASP A 409 -18.95 15.02 2.40
C ASP A 409 -18.97 15.96 3.63
N THR A 410 -18.61 15.42 4.79
CA THR A 410 -18.42 16.19 6.02
C THR A 410 -17.08 15.81 6.65
N ASP A 411 -16.35 16.82 7.12
CA ASP A 411 -14.93 16.76 7.53
C ASP A 411 -14.62 15.84 8.73
N GLU A 412 -15.62 15.18 9.34
CA GLU A 412 -15.46 14.38 10.57
C GLU A 412 -15.83 12.89 10.44
N PHE A 413 -16.24 12.40 9.27
CA PHE A 413 -16.66 10.99 9.11
C PHE A 413 -16.12 10.37 7.82
N ILE A 414 -15.88 9.05 7.85
CA ILE A 414 -15.41 8.29 6.68
C ILE A 414 -16.48 8.41 5.59
N ALA A 415 -16.19 9.25 4.60
CA ALA A 415 -16.98 9.40 3.41
C ALA A 415 -16.81 8.13 2.56
N MET A 416 -17.62 7.10 2.85
CA MET A 416 -17.76 5.89 2.04
C MET A 416 -17.86 6.23 0.53
N LEU A 417 -18.44 7.40 0.23
CA LEU A 417 -18.71 7.92 -1.12
C LEU A 417 -17.71 8.95 -1.64
N GLY A 418 -16.84 9.51 -0.79
CA GLY A 418 -15.73 10.35 -1.23
C GLY A 418 -14.61 9.51 -1.88
N MET A 419 -14.54 8.22 -1.52
CA MET A 419 -13.48 7.29 -1.93
C MET A 419 -13.78 6.52 -3.21
N ASN A 420 -15.05 6.12 -3.45
CA ASN A 420 -15.52 5.54 -4.70
C ASN A 420 -17.02 5.84 -4.89
N ARG A 421 -17.40 6.43 -6.04
CA ARG A 421 -18.79 6.82 -6.34
C ARG A 421 -19.69 5.62 -6.66
N HIS A 422 -19.09 4.47 -6.99
CA HIS A 422 -19.75 3.23 -7.37
C HIS A 422 -19.72 2.25 -6.20
N CYS A 423 -20.87 2.02 -5.55
CA CYS A 423 -20.92 1.19 -4.34
C CYS A 423 -22.22 0.41 -4.18
N ALA A 424 -22.12 -0.75 -3.52
CA ALA A 424 -23.25 -1.54 -3.07
C ALA A 424 -23.04 -1.94 -1.60
N ILE A 425 -24.13 -2.10 -0.84
CA ILE A 425 -24.05 -2.52 0.57
C ILE A 425 -25.04 -3.65 0.87
N VAL A 426 -24.58 -4.64 1.63
CA VAL A 426 -25.35 -5.78 2.13
C VAL A 426 -25.39 -5.71 3.65
N ILE A 427 -26.59 -5.61 4.22
CA ILE A 427 -26.83 -5.36 5.65
C ILE A 427 -27.75 -6.42 6.21
N ASP A 428 -27.36 -7.02 7.34
CA ASP A 428 -28.23 -7.92 8.09
C ASP A 428 -29.41 -7.14 8.71
N ARG A 429 -30.61 -7.71 8.57
CA ARG A 429 -31.85 -7.15 9.11
C ARG A 429 -31.78 -6.97 10.62
N ASP A 430 -31.17 -7.93 11.30
CA ASP A 430 -31.16 -8.01 12.76
C ASP A 430 -32.55 -7.69 13.34
N ARG A 431 -32.60 -6.91 14.42
CA ARG A 431 -33.83 -6.31 14.97
C ARG A 431 -33.97 -4.83 14.60
N ASP A 432 -33.16 -4.37 13.66
CA ASP A 432 -33.04 -2.95 13.35
C ASP A 432 -34.03 -2.49 12.27
N PHE A 433 -34.72 -3.43 11.58
CA PHE A 433 -35.64 -3.11 10.48
C PHE A 433 -37.00 -3.80 10.56
N GLU A 434 -38.05 -3.01 10.34
CA GLU A 434 -39.43 -3.44 10.19
C GLU A 434 -39.97 -3.06 8.81
N ALA A 435 -40.92 -3.83 8.30
CA ALA A 435 -41.57 -3.52 7.03
C ALA A 435 -42.59 -2.40 7.23
N ASP A 436 -42.52 -1.35 6.40
CA ASP A 436 -43.55 -0.32 6.34
C ASP A 436 -44.84 -0.83 5.67
N ALA A 437 -45.84 0.04 5.56
CA ALA A 437 -47.14 -0.29 4.95
C ALA A 437 -47.05 -0.70 3.47
N GLN A 438 -45.91 -0.46 2.81
CA GLN A 438 -45.61 -0.83 1.44
C GLN A 438 -44.67 -2.05 1.35
N GLY A 439 -44.34 -2.68 2.48
CA GLY A 439 -43.45 -3.84 2.56
C GLY A 439 -41.96 -3.49 2.50
N ARG A 440 -41.58 -2.21 2.56
CA ARG A 440 -40.18 -1.77 2.51
C ARG A 440 -39.57 -1.84 3.91
N LEU A 441 -38.41 -2.48 4.01
CA LEU A 441 -37.67 -2.52 5.28
C LEU A 441 -37.16 -1.13 5.65
N CYS A 442 -37.65 -0.59 6.76
CA CYS A 442 -37.31 0.72 7.29
C CYS A 442 -36.67 0.55 8.66
N CYS A 443 -35.61 1.33 8.91
CA CYS A 443 -34.88 1.20 10.17
C CYS A 443 -35.75 1.74 11.31
N THR A 444 -35.97 0.92 12.34
CA THR A 444 -36.83 1.26 13.50
C THR A 444 -36.16 2.22 14.47
N ARG A 445 -34.82 2.20 14.51
CA ARG A 445 -34.03 3.04 15.42
C ARG A 445 -33.62 4.35 14.74
N THR A 446 -34.28 5.44 15.12
CA THR A 446 -33.97 6.79 14.66
C THR A 446 -32.53 7.17 15.03
N GLY A 447 -31.75 7.66 14.06
CA GLY A 447 -30.34 8.03 14.25
C GLY A 447 -29.36 6.86 14.30
N SER A 448 -29.79 5.63 13.95
CA SER A 448 -28.86 4.52 13.78
C SER A 448 -27.95 4.70 12.56
N ALA A 449 -26.75 4.14 12.65
CA ALA A 449 -25.80 4.10 11.56
C ALA A 449 -26.39 3.44 10.29
N LYS A 450 -27.09 2.32 10.48
CA LYS A 450 -27.75 1.55 9.42
C LYS A 450 -28.81 2.40 8.71
N GLY A 451 -29.66 3.09 9.48
CA GLY A 451 -30.70 3.96 8.94
C GLY A 451 -30.14 5.14 8.14
N ARG A 452 -29.06 5.78 8.63
CA ARG A 452 -28.38 6.88 7.94
C ARG A 452 -27.81 6.44 6.59
N VAL A 453 -26.97 5.40 6.58
CA VAL A 453 -26.30 4.92 5.35
C VAL A 453 -27.31 4.48 4.29
N ILE A 454 -28.37 3.76 4.68
CA ILE A 454 -29.43 3.35 3.75
C ILE A 454 -30.18 4.55 3.17
N GLY A 455 -30.49 5.54 4.00
CA GLY A 455 -31.17 6.75 3.56
C GLY A 455 -30.33 7.53 2.54
N GLU A 456 -29.01 7.59 2.75
CA GLU A 456 -28.08 8.30 1.87
C GLU A 456 -27.82 7.56 0.54
N LEU A 457 -27.91 6.23 0.51
CA LEU A 457 -27.66 5.42 -0.69
C LEU A 457 -28.91 5.15 -1.54
N ARG A 458 -30.10 5.08 -0.92
CA ARG A 458 -31.35 4.65 -1.58
C ARG A 458 -31.70 5.38 -2.87
N ASP A 459 -31.39 6.67 -2.91
CA ASP A 459 -31.83 7.56 -3.98
C ASP A 459 -30.67 7.91 -4.94
N ARG A 460 -29.52 7.23 -4.81
CA ARG A 460 -28.35 7.47 -5.67
C ARG A 460 -28.34 6.55 -6.88
N PRO A 461 -28.03 7.07 -8.09
CA PRO A 461 -27.85 6.25 -9.27
C PRO A 461 -26.67 5.29 -9.08
N ASP A 462 -26.74 4.14 -9.74
CA ASP A 462 -25.66 3.14 -9.82
C ASP A 462 -25.19 2.60 -8.46
N THR A 463 -26.08 2.58 -7.47
CA THR A 463 -25.85 1.95 -6.15
C THR A 463 -26.86 0.85 -5.88
N ALA A 464 -26.46 -0.15 -5.09
CA ALA A 464 -27.36 -1.22 -4.66
C ALA A 464 -27.39 -1.33 -3.13
N VAL A 465 -28.60 -1.38 -2.56
CA VAL A 465 -28.82 -1.59 -1.13
C VAL A 465 -29.56 -2.90 -0.92
N TRP A 466 -28.88 -3.88 -0.35
CA TRP A 466 -29.43 -5.18 0.02
C TRP A 466 -29.56 -5.25 1.54
N ILE A 467 -30.78 -5.26 2.04
CA ILE A 467 -31.08 -5.59 3.45
C ILE A 467 -31.60 -7.01 3.45
N THR A 468 -31.07 -7.89 4.29
CA THR A 468 -31.52 -9.29 4.31
C THR A 468 -33.01 -9.38 4.66
N GLU A 469 -33.75 -10.28 4.03
CA GLU A 469 -35.17 -10.49 4.37
C GLU A 469 -35.30 -11.21 5.72
N LYS A 470 -34.42 -12.19 5.95
CA LYS A 470 -34.30 -12.94 7.21
C LYS A 470 -33.37 -12.21 8.19
N TYR A 471 -33.28 -12.73 9.41
CA TYR A 471 -32.53 -12.13 10.52
C TYR A 471 -31.08 -11.80 10.14
N THR A 472 -30.36 -12.77 9.56
CA THR A 472 -29.02 -12.59 8.97
C THR A 472 -28.94 -13.25 7.59
N ILE A 473 -27.87 -13.01 6.85
CA ILE A 473 -27.64 -13.56 5.51
C ILE A 473 -27.72 -15.10 5.47
N GLU A 474 -27.39 -15.80 6.56
CA GLU A 474 -27.49 -17.26 6.61
C GLU A 474 -28.92 -17.77 6.50
N GLY A 475 -29.93 -16.92 6.75
CA GLY A 475 -31.34 -17.26 6.56
C GLY A 475 -31.73 -17.56 5.10
N TYR A 476 -30.88 -17.24 4.12
CA TYR A 476 -31.09 -17.62 2.72
C TYR A 476 -30.63 -19.05 2.39
N LEU A 477 -29.86 -19.69 3.28
CA LEU A 477 -29.34 -21.03 3.02
C LEU A 477 -30.46 -22.08 2.88
N PRO A 478 -30.23 -23.15 2.11
CA PRO A 478 -31.19 -24.24 1.99
C PRO A 478 -31.60 -24.79 3.36
N PRO A 479 -32.90 -25.04 3.62
CA PRO A 479 -33.37 -25.45 4.95
C PRO A 479 -32.63 -26.67 5.51
N GLN A 480 -32.31 -27.66 4.68
CA GLN A 480 -31.58 -28.86 5.08
C GLN A 480 -30.14 -28.54 5.53
N PHE A 481 -29.47 -27.63 4.83
CA PHE A 481 -28.12 -27.20 5.17
C PHE A 481 -28.13 -26.29 6.40
N PHE A 482 -29.06 -25.33 6.45
CA PHE A 482 -29.22 -24.40 7.55
C PHE A 482 -29.42 -25.13 8.88
N ASN A 483 -30.40 -26.04 8.94
CA ASN A 483 -30.75 -26.79 10.16
C ASN A 483 -29.62 -27.70 10.68
N ARG A 484 -28.60 -27.99 9.86
CA ARG A 484 -27.44 -28.78 10.27
C ARG A 484 -26.42 -27.96 11.05
N TYR A 485 -26.34 -26.66 10.83
CA TYR A 485 -25.26 -25.81 11.33
C TYR A 485 -25.73 -24.59 12.12
N PHE A 486 -26.99 -24.21 11.98
CA PHE A 486 -27.60 -23.05 12.63
C PHE A 486 -28.86 -23.45 13.38
N SER A 487 -29.17 -22.67 14.41
CA SER A 487 -30.42 -22.75 15.18
C SER A 487 -31.08 -21.39 15.25
N ILE A 488 -32.41 -21.39 15.33
CA ILE A 488 -33.24 -20.20 15.53
C ILE A 488 -33.84 -20.29 16.93
N ASP A 489 -33.67 -19.25 17.74
CA ASP A 489 -34.31 -19.18 19.05
C ASP A 489 -35.79 -18.75 18.97
N GLU A 490 -36.48 -18.74 20.12
CA GLU A 490 -37.89 -18.34 20.21
C GLU A 490 -38.14 -16.89 19.75
N GLN A 491 -37.09 -16.07 19.67
CA GLN A 491 -37.13 -14.67 19.27
C GLN A 491 -36.66 -14.47 17.82
N GLY A 492 -36.46 -15.54 17.06
CA GLY A 492 -36.06 -15.50 15.65
C GLY A 492 -34.56 -15.25 15.41
N VAL A 493 -33.72 -15.30 16.44
CA VAL A 493 -32.27 -15.04 16.34
C VAL A 493 -31.55 -16.26 15.79
N ILE A 494 -30.77 -16.05 14.74
CA ILE A 494 -29.93 -17.08 14.14
C ILE A 494 -28.61 -17.17 14.91
N SER A 495 -28.28 -18.36 15.39
CA SER A 495 -27.05 -18.64 16.13
C SER A 495 -26.35 -19.91 15.66
N THR A 496 -25.04 -20.00 15.88
CA THR A 496 -24.24 -21.20 15.62
C THR A 496 -23.11 -21.32 16.63
N THR A 497 -22.72 -22.56 16.94
CA THR A 497 -21.57 -22.88 17.79
C THR A 497 -20.28 -23.09 16.99
N ARG A 498 -20.35 -23.06 15.65
CA ARG A 498 -19.21 -23.25 14.75
C ARG A 498 -18.83 -21.94 14.08
N GLN A 499 -17.62 -21.87 13.55
CA GLN A 499 -17.16 -20.69 12.81
C GLN A 499 -17.96 -20.52 11.51
N LYS A 500 -18.66 -19.39 11.36
CA LYS A 500 -19.49 -19.05 10.19
C LYS A 500 -18.73 -19.19 8.87
N VAL A 501 -17.46 -18.76 8.81
CA VAL A 501 -16.60 -18.88 7.62
C VAL A 501 -16.38 -20.33 7.19
N SER A 502 -16.18 -21.24 8.16
CA SER A 502 -16.00 -22.67 7.87
C SER A 502 -17.28 -23.29 7.31
N ILE A 503 -18.45 -22.88 7.82
CA ILE A 503 -19.75 -23.32 7.31
C ILE A 503 -19.98 -22.80 5.87
N ALA A 504 -19.66 -21.52 5.62
CA ALA A 504 -19.78 -20.93 4.30
C ALA A 504 -18.93 -21.66 3.26
N GLN A 505 -17.67 -21.98 3.60
CA GLN A 505 -16.79 -22.77 2.73
C GLN A 505 -17.33 -24.20 2.47
N GLN A 506 -17.99 -24.82 3.44
CA GLN A 506 -18.63 -26.12 3.25
C GLN A 506 -19.83 -26.03 2.30
N TYR A 507 -20.67 -25.00 2.45
CA TYR A 507 -21.81 -24.75 1.57
C TYR A 507 -21.38 -24.58 0.12
N VAL A 508 -20.40 -23.71 -0.14
CA VAL A 508 -19.88 -23.41 -1.49
C VAL A 508 -19.35 -24.67 -2.20
N ARG A 509 -18.80 -25.63 -1.45
CA ARG A 509 -18.33 -26.90 -2.02
C ARG A 509 -19.46 -27.86 -2.41
N SER A 510 -20.62 -27.73 -1.78
CA SER A 510 -21.74 -28.66 -1.96
C SER A 510 -22.89 -28.11 -2.82
N ALA A 511 -23.01 -26.78 -2.96
CA ALA A 511 -24.13 -26.14 -3.65
C ALA A 511 -23.72 -25.61 -5.03
N ASP A 512 -24.34 -26.12 -6.08
CA ASP A 512 -24.09 -25.76 -7.47
C ASP A 512 -25.30 -25.09 -8.18
N THR A 513 -26.41 -24.92 -7.46
CA THR A 513 -27.63 -24.22 -7.90
C THR A 513 -28.19 -23.32 -6.79
N LEU A 514 -29.10 -22.41 -7.15
CA LEU A 514 -29.84 -21.56 -6.21
C LEU A 514 -31.23 -22.10 -5.86
N ASP A 515 -31.68 -23.17 -6.51
CA ASP A 515 -33.07 -23.68 -6.42
C ASP A 515 -33.45 -24.12 -5.01
N ASP A 516 -32.47 -24.60 -4.25
CA ASP A 516 -32.66 -25.08 -2.89
C ASP A 516 -32.53 -23.98 -1.83
N CYS A 517 -32.04 -22.78 -2.19
CA CYS A 517 -31.99 -21.65 -1.27
C CYS A 517 -33.42 -21.27 -0.85
N ALA A 518 -33.59 -20.78 0.38
CA ALA A 518 -34.89 -20.57 1.03
C ALA A 518 -35.99 -20.11 0.03
N PRO A 519 -36.91 -21.02 -0.37
CA PRO A 519 -37.86 -20.74 -1.44
C PRO A 519 -38.76 -19.55 -1.10
N GLY A 520 -38.97 -18.65 -2.07
CA GLY A 520 -39.83 -17.48 -1.88
C GLY A 520 -39.17 -16.32 -1.11
N THR A 521 -37.85 -16.30 -1.02
CA THR A 521 -37.09 -15.15 -0.49
C THR A 521 -36.73 -14.13 -1.58
N ASP A 522 -36.34 -12.93 -1.16
CA ASP A 522 -35.88 -11.85 -2.05
C ASP A 522 -34.47 -12.05 -2.65
N LEU A 523 -33.78 -13.16 -2.35
CA LEU A 523 -32.39 -13.41 -2.75
C LEU A 523 -32.14 -13.17 -4.25
N LEU A 524 -32.98 -13.74 -5.12
CA LEU A 524 -32.79 -13.61 -6.57
C LEU A 524 -32.94 -12.17 -7.05
N GLN A 525 -33.86 -11.40 -6.46
CA GLN A 525 -34.06 -9.98 -6.77
C GLN A 525 -32.86 -9.15 -6.31
N GLN A 526 -32.27 -9.47 -5.16
CA GLN A 526 -31.11 -8.76 -4.65
C GLN A 526 -29.84 -9.05 -5.48
N LEU A 527 -29.66 -10.30 -5.91
CA LEU A 527 -28.55 -10.68 -6.81
C LEU A 527 -28.66 -10.00 -8.17
N GLU A 528 -29.87 -9.89 -8.73
CA GLU A 528 -30.12 -9.15 -9.96
C GLU A 528 -29.75 -7.67 -9.82
N ARG A 529 -30.18 -7.01 -8.74
CA ARG A 529 -29.83 -5.61 -8.45
C ARG A 529 -28.34 -5.40 -8.27
N LEU A 530 -27.69 -6.30 -7.53
CA LEU A 530 -26.25 -6.25 -7.30
C LEU A 530 -25.47 -6.42 -8.62
N HIS A 531 -25.89 -7.38 -9.46
CA HIS A 531 -25.28 -7.58 -10.78
C HIS A 531 -25.45 -6.35 -11.67
N ALA A 532 -26.65 -5.76 -11.72
CA ALA A 532 -26.92 -4.56 -12.51
C ALA A 532 -26.07 -3.37 -12.07
N ALA A 533 -25.91 -3.17 -10.75
CA ALA A 533 -25.04 -2.12 -10.22
C ALA A 533 -23.57 -2.35 -10.61
N ILE A 534 -23.03 -3.55 -10.38
CA ILE A 534 -21.64 -3.88 -10.73
C ILE A 534 -21.38 -3.69 -12.23
N HIS A 535 -22.33 -4.11 -13.07
CA HIS A 535 -22.21 -3.94 -14.52
C HIS A 535 -22.23 -2.47 -14.94
N ALA A 536 -23.02 -1.62 -14.26
CA ALA A 536 -23.05 -0.18 -14.53
C ALA A 536 -21.72 0.51 -14.20
N TRP A 537 -20.96 0.01 -13.22
CA TRP A 537 -19.67 0.59 -12.82
C TRP A 537 -18.58 0.46 -13.87
N SER A 538 -18.76 -0.41 -14.86
CA SER A 538 -17.78 -0.67 -15.92
C SER A 538 -17.93 0.26 -17.14
N TYR A 539 -18.88 1.21 -17.13
CA TYR A 539 -19.20 2.11 -18.25
C TYR A 539 -19.08 3.59 -17.92
#